data_AF-A0A0R3T698-F1
#
_entry.id   AF-A0A0R3T698-F1
#
_cell.length_a   1.000
_cell.length_b   1.000
_cell.length_c   1.000
_cell.angle_alpha   90.00
_cell.angle_beta   90.00
_cell.angle_gamma   90.00
#
_symmetry.space_group_name_H-M   'P 1'
#
loop_
_entity.id
_entity.type
_entity.pdbx_description
1 polymer ?
#
loop_
_entity_poly.entity_id
_entity_poly.type
_entity_poly.pdbx_seq_one_letter_code
_entity_poly.pdbx_strand_id
1 'polypeptide(L)'
;WHVKNKDNAARVEADEARDRKKKNDEKIRSLIATQEARADYLRKRARGDESGNKSIITSQDALRLFADRNLITSNKEYEEELKQEKEAHEKKLGILKYFGETEDGMANVTPWWLEVPKRSSNSQQKDQTPQTLVEADAIRKQKADPLLQMKQVEEKFDRIREANRVAAKKERVAAAQVASSYSSLFADDIKPPGTKRNSDEKAPDEEDSKRRRLERLRAERLARERGERERAAVVLCKSMGLSSMVNAAAASIEATSTVTDERNLPFNSAFNPELSNFAAERRNAHREEKKRRRYSHK
;
A
#
# COMPACT_ATOMS: atom_id res chain seq x y z
N TRP A 1 -0.03 -13.64 5.42
CA TRP A 1 1.01 -13.52 4.39
C TRP A 1 0.87 -12.27 3.53
N HIS A 2 -0.34 -11.81 3.20
CA HIS A 2 -0.50 -10.55 2.46
C HIS A 2 0.06 -9.34 3.23
N VAL A 3 1.15 -8.76 2.72
CA VAL A 3 1.93 -7.69 3.37
C VAL A 3 1.12 -6.41 3.56
N LYS A 4 0.15 -6.14 2.68
CA LYS A 4 -0.72 -4.95 2.72
C LYS A 4 -1.80 -4.99 3.80
N ASN A 5 -1.98 -6.11 4.50
CA ASN A 5 -2.95 -6.20 5.58
C ASN A 5 -2.47 -5.38 6.78
N LYS A 6 -3.36 -4.58 7.38
CA LYS A 6 -3.05 -3.70 8.52
C LYS A 6 -2.42 -4.46 9.69
N ASP A 7 -2.90 -5.67 9.99
CA ASP A 7 -2.36 -6.49 11.08
C ASP A 7 -0.93 -6.97 10.82
N ASN A 8 -0.57 -7.22 9.55
CA ASN A 8 0.80 -7.61 9.19
C ASN A 8 1.72 -6.39 9.20
N ALA A 9 1.25 -5.23 8.71
CA ALA A 9 1.98 -3.97 8.82
C ALA A 9 2.26 -3.60 10.29
N ALA A 10 1.27 -3.75 11.18
CA ALA A 10 1.43 -3.48 12.61
C ALA A 10 2.43 -4.43 13.28
N ARG A 11 2.50 -5.70 12.86
CA ARG A 11 3.52 -6.64 13.35
C ARG A 11 4.94 -6.23 12.93
N VAL A 12 5.11 -5.85 11.65
CA VAL A 12 6.39 -5.36 11.15
C VAL A 12 6.82 -4.09 11.88
N GLU A 13 5.90 -3.14 12.07
CA GLU A 13 6.18 -1.91 12.81
C GLU A 13 6.57 -2.18 14.27
N ALA A 14 5.92 -3.15 14.92
CA ALA A 14 6.28 -3.55 16.28
C ALA A 14 7.68 -4.17 16.36
N ASP A 15 8.07 -4.99 15.37
CA ASP A 15 9.39 -5.59 15.31
C ASP A 15 10.48 -4.54 14.99
N GLU A 16 10.23 -3.65 14.03
CA GLU A 16 11.10 -2.51 13.74
C GLU A 16 11.27 -1.59 14.95
N ALA A 17 10.20 -1.36 15.72
CA ALA A 17 10.24 -0.58 16.94
C ALA A 17 11.09 -1.26 18.04
N ARG A 18 10.99 -2.58 18.19
CA ARG A 18 11.83 -3.36 19.13
C ARG A 18 13.30 -3.25 18.75
N ASP A 19 13.63 -3.38 17.48
CA ASP A 19 15.01 -3.29 16.99
C ASP A 19 15.58 -1.88 17.14
N ARG A 20 14.76 -0.85 16.87
CA ARG A 20 15.15 0.55 17.11
C ARG A 20 15.45 0.80 18.58
N LYS A 21 14.62 0.26 19.49
CA LYS A 21 14.84 0.37 20.94
C LYS A 21 16.14 -0.31 21.36
N LYS A 22 16.38 -1.56 20.93
CA LYS A 22 17.63 -2.29 21.23
C LYS A 22 18.87 -1.53 20.78
N LYS A 23 18.88 -1.02 19.53
CA LYS A 23 20.00 -0.22 19.01
C LYS A 23 20.23 1.07 19.82
N ASN A 24 19.18 1.70 20.32
CA ASN A 24 19.32 2.88 21.18
C ASN A 24 19.88 2.49 22.55
N ASP A 25 19.39 1.40 23.15
CA ASP A 25 19.87 0.89 24.43
C ASP A 25 21.36 0.51 24.36
N GLU A 26 21.79 -0.14 23.26
CA GLU A 26 23.20 -0.46 22.99
C GLU A 26 24.07 0.80 22.86
N LYS A 27 23.58 1.82 22.14
CA LYS A 27 24.28 3.11 22.03
C LYS A 27 24.44 3.78 23.38
N ILE A 28 23.38 3.80 24.19
CA ILE A 28 23.42 4.36 25.54
C ILE A 28 24.42 3.59 26.41
N ARG A 29 24.38 2.25 26.37
CA ARG A 29 25.33 1.40 27.11
C ARG A 29 26.77 1.64 26.69
N SER A 30 27.04 1.78 25.39
CA SER A 30 28.37 2.10 24.88
C SER A 30 28.84 3.47 25.37
N LEU A 31 27.96 4.48 25.36
CA LEU A 31 28.28 5.83 25.83
C LEU A 31 28.59 5.83 27.33
N ILE A 32 27.77 5.15 28.14
CA ILE A 32 28.00 4.99 29.58
C ILE A 32 29.35 4.32 29.82
N ALA A 33 29.63 3.20 29.14
CA ALA A 33 30.92 2.51 29.28
C ALA A 33 32.12 3.42 28.93
N THR A 34 32.00 4.24 27.88
CA THR A 34 33.07 5.21 27.54
C THR A 34 33.23 6.31 28.60
N GLN A 35 32.13 6.78 29.18
CA GLN A 35 32.16 7.79 30.24
C GLN A 35 32.77 7.21 31.52
N GLU A 36 32.35 6.01 31.92
CA GLU A 36 32.88 5.29 33.07
C GLU A 36 34.36 4.99 32.92
N ALA A 37 34.79 4.45 31.76
CA ALA A 37 36.20 4.19 31.48
C ALA A 37 37.05 5.47 31.53
N ARG A 38 36.53 6.60 31.01
CA ARG A 38 37.19 7.90 31.10
C ARG A 38 37.28 8.40 32.53
N ALA A 39 36.20 8.27 33.31
CA ALA A 39 36.17 8.68 34.70
C ALA A 39 37.14 7.85 35.55
N ASP A 40 37.18 6.53 35.33
CA ASP A 40 38.09 5.63 36.02
C ASP A 40 39.55 5.88 35.64
N TYR A 41 39.83 6.19 34.37
CA TYR A 41 41.16 6.65 33.96
C TYR A 41 41.60 7.90 34.73
N LEU A 42 40.72 8.92 34.82
CA LEU A 42 41.02 10.14 35.58
C LEU A 42 41.19 9.88 37.08
N ARG A 43 40.38 8.99 37.66
CA ARG A 43 40.51 8.58 39.08
C ARG A 43 41.82 7.86 39.34
N LYS A 44 42.22 6.91 38.48
CA LYS A 44 43.51 6.21 38.58
C LYS A 44 44.68 7.18 38.47
N ARG A 45 44.63 8.10 37.51
CA ARG A 45 45.63 9.15 37.34
C ARG A 45 45.72 10.06 38.57
N ALA A 46 44.59 10.46 39.15
CA ALA A 46 44.55 11.29 40.35
C ALA A 46 45.06 10.57 41.61
N ARG A 47 44.87 9.25 41.70
CA ARG A 47 45.41 8.41 42.78
C ARG A 47 46.91 8.15 42.68
N GLY A 48 47.57 8.62 41.61
CA GLY A 48 49.00 8.39 41.40
C GLY A 48 49.33 6.93 41.05
N ASP A 49 48.32 6.14 40.66
CA ASP A 49 48.44 4.73 40.28
C ASP A 49 48.95 4.61 38.84
N GLU A 50 50.07 5.30 38.56
CA GLU A 50 50.84 5.17 37.33
C GLU A 50 51.86 4.04 37.54
N SER A 51 51.37 2.80 37.52
CA SER A 51 52.24 1.65 37.28
C SER A 51 52.72 1.71 35.82
N GLY A 52 53.88 2.32 35.63
CA GLY A 52 54.68 2.24 34.41
C GLY A 52 54.45 3.34 33.37
N ASN A 53 55.51 4.13 33.15
CA ASN A 53 55.80 4.92 31.95
C ASN A 53 55.25 6.37 31.90
N LYS A 54 55.79 7.21 32.78
CA LYS A 54 56.06 8.62 32.43
C LYS A 54 57.19 8.68 31.39
N SER A 55 56.91 8.28 30.16
CA SER A 55 57.79 8.64 29.03
C SER A 55 57.49 10.09 28.67
N ILE A 56 58.47 10.96 28.88
CA ILE A 56 58.48 12.30 28.29
C ILE A 56 58.52 12.05 26.79
N ILE A 57 57.39 12.31 26.10
CA ILE A 57 57.25 12.04 24.66
C ILE A 57 58.16 13.03 23.92
N THR A 58 59.37 12.59 23.60
CA THR A 58 60.23 13.24 22.61
C THR A 58 59.60 13.10 21.23
N SER A 59 59.80 14.08 20.33
CA SER A 59 59.15 14.14 19.01
C SER A 59 59.35 12.89 18.13
N GLN A 60 60.35 12.06 18.45
CA GLN A 60 60.61 10.78 17.79
C GLN A 60 59.74 9.61 18.32
N ASP A 61 59.24 9.68 19.56
CA ASP A 61 58.36 8.65 20.14
C ASP A 61 56.89 8.82 19.72
N ALA A 62 56.47 10.04 19.39
CA ALA A 62 55.14 10.29 18.83
C ALA A 62 54.93 9.56 17.49
N LEU A 63 56.01 9.30 16.73
CA LEU A 63 55.98 8.54 15.48
C LEU A 63 56.09 7.02 15.69
N ARG A 64 56.45 6.56 16.89
CA ARG A 64 56.56 5.14 17.26
C ARG A 64 55.38 4.62 18.10
N LEU A 65 54.35 5.45 18.31
CA LEU A 65 53.19 5.12 19.14
C LEU A 65 52.37 3.91 18.64
N PHE A 66 52.53 3.54 17.37
CA PHE A 66 51.84 2.44 16.70
C PHE A 66 52.73 1.23 16.39
N ALA A 67 54.04 1.31 16.64
CA ALA A 67 54.97 0.23 16.29
C ALA A 67 55.00 -0.89 17.35
N ASP A 68 54.86 -0.55 18.65
CA ASP A 68 55.12 -1.48 19.75
C ASP A 68 53.91 -1.71 20.69
N ARG A 69 52.70 -1.80 20.13
CA ARG A 69 51.46 -2.13 20.89
C ARG A 69 51.12 -3.62 20.92
N ASN A 70 52.07 -4.51 20.65
CA ASN A 70 51.87 -5.98 20.67
C ASN A 70 52.53 -6.68 21.87
N LEU A 71 52.89 -5.95 22.94
CA LEU A 71 53.59 -6.49 24.12
C LEU A 71 52.74 -6.50 25.39
N ILE A 72 51.41 -6.41 25.26
CA ILE A 72 50.53 -6.94 26.30
C ILE A 72 50.41 -8.41 25.95
N THR A 73 51.05 -9.28 26.73
CA THR A 73 50.70 -10.70 26.74
C THR A 73 49.20 -10.77 26.96
N SER A 74 48.44 -10.95 25.88
CA SER A 74 47.00 -11.07 25.91
C SER A 74 46.67 -12.24 26.82
N ASN A 75 45.66 -12.06 27.66
CA ASN A 75 45.18 -13.15 28.49
C ASN A 75 44.72 -14.26 27.55
N LYS A 76 45.41 -15.40 27.51
CA LYS A 76 45.16 -16.47 26.52
C LYS A 76 43.69 -16.91 26.53
N GLU A 77 43.11 -16.94 27.73
CA GLU A 77 41.70 -17.22 27.98
C GLU A 77 40.77 -16.25 27.23
N TYR A 78 41.12 -14.96 27.16
CA TYR A 78 40.30 -13.95 26.47
C TYR A 78 40.34 -14.10 24.95
N GLU A 79 41.48 -14.49 24.38
CA GLU A 79 41.57 -14.76 22.93
C GLU A 79 40.82 -16.04 22.55
N GLU A 80 40.85 -17.04 23.43
CA GLU A 80 40.07 -18.27 23.28
C GLU A 80 38.57 -18.01 23.40
N GLU A 81 38.13 -17.20 24.37
CA GLU A 81 36.74 -16.75 24.49
C GLU A 81 36.28 -15.99 23.23
N LEU A 82 37.09 -15.04 22.74
CA LEU A 82 36.77 -14.30 21.52
C LEU A 82 36.68 -15.22 20.30
N LYS A 83 37.51 -16.27 20.25
CA LYS A 83 37.47 -17.27 19.19
C LYS A 83 36.21 -18.13 19.29
N GLN A 84 35.85 -18.58 20.49
CA GLN A 84 34.61 -19.33 20.73
C GLN A 84 33.37 -18.50 20.43
N GLU A 85 33.35 -17.20 20.76
CA GLU A 85 32.27 -16.29 20.40
C GLU A 85 32.12 -16.14 18.88
N LYS A 86 33.24 -16.03 18.16
CA LYS A 86 33.24 -16.01 16.69
C LYS A 86 32.75 -17.33 16.11
N GLU A 87 33.24 -18.45 16.60
CA GLU A 87 32.80 -19.79 16.17
C GLU A 87 31.31 -20.00 16.47
N ALA A 88 30.81 -19.57 17.63
CA ALA A 88 29.40 -19.63 17.98
C ALA A 88 28.55 -18.72 17.09
N HIS A 89 29.05 -17.52 16.77
CA HIS A 89 28.38 -16.59 15.86
C HIS A 89 28.34 -17.14 14.42
N GLU A 90 29.45 -17.68 13.93
CA GLU A 90 29.54 -18.34 12.62
C GLU A 90 28.67 -19.60 12.56
N LYS A 91 28.62 -20.39 13.64
CA LYS A 91 27.71 -21.53 13.79
C LYS A 91 26.25 -21.09 13.78
N LYS A 92 25.92 -20.00 14.48
CA LYS A 92 24.57 -19.40 14.48
C LYS A 92 24.16 -18.86 13.11
N LEU A 93 25.11 -18.31 12.36
CA LEU A 93 24.90 -17.87 10.98
C LEU A 93 24.92 -19.05 9.97
N GLY A 94 25.25 -20.26 10.41
CA GLY A 94 25.39 -21.45 9.56
C GLY A 94 26.61 -21.41 8.64
N ILE A 95 27.58 -20.53 8.91
CA ILE A 95 28.84 -20.39 8.16
C ILE A 95 29.82 -21.49 8.60
N LEU A 96 29.92 -21.72 9.91
CA LEU A 96 30.78 -22.74 10.49
C LEU A 96 29.92 -23.93 10.93
N LYS A 97 30.06 -25.06 10.24
CA LYS A 97 29.35 -26.30 10.52
C LYS A 97 30.36 -27.41 10.81
N TYR A 98 30.50 -27.80 12.07
CA TYR A 98 31.38 -28.90 12.44
C TYR A 98 30.76 -30.22 12.01
N PHE A 99 31.51 -30.99 11.23
CA PHE A 99 31.09 -32.29 10.74
C PHE A 99 30.91 -33.25 11.92
N GLY A 100 29.69 -33.75 12.13
CA GLY A 100 29.34 -34.60 13.28
C GLY A 100 28.56 -33.89 14.39
N GLU A 101 28.45 -32.56 14.37
CA GLU A 101 27.43 -31.86 15.14
C GLU A 101 26.09 -32.03 14.44
N THR A 102 25.29 -32.98 14.90
CA THR A 102 23.86 -33.01 14.59
C THR A 102 23.27 -31.67 15.06
N GLU A 103 22.62 -30.94 14.16
CA GLU A 103 21.93 -29.68 14.50
C GLU A 103 21.05 -29.90 15.74
N ASP A 104 21.30 -29.11 16.79
CA ASP A 104 20.48 -28.99 18.01
C ASP A 104 20.20 -30.28 18.81
N GLY A 105 21.16 -31.19 18.97
CA GLY A 105 21.01 -32.34 19.88
C GLY A 105 19.88 -33.32 19.48
N MET A 106 19.36 -33.17 18.27
CA MET A 106 18.29 -33.99 17.72
C MET A 106 18.86 -35.17 16.97
N ALA A 107 19.58 -36.05 17.67
CA ALA A 107 20.08 -37.30 17.10
C ALA A 107 18.97 -38.24 16.58
N ASN A 108 17.69 -37.93 16.86
CA ASN A 108 16.52 -38.75 16.52
C ASN A 108 15.45 -38.01 15.69
N VAL A 109 15.75 -36.89 15.04
CA VAL A 109 14.78 -36.28 14.11
C VAL A 109 15.02 -36.84 12.71
N THR A 110 14.17 -37.80 12.33
CA THR A 110 14.10 -38.29 10.96
C THR A 110 13.77 -37.11 10.06
N PRO A 111 14.58 -36.81 9.02
CA PRO A 111 14.29 -35.69 8.16
C PRO A 111 12.99 -35.91 7.38
N TRP A 112 12.28 -34.82 7.08
CA TRP A 112 10.94 -34.85 6.47
C TRP A 112 10.88 -35.56 5.11
N TRP A 113 12.01 -35.72 4.42
CA TRP A 113 12.10 -36.49 3.17
C TRP A 113 12.24 -38.01 3.36
N LEU A 114 12.64 -38.47 4.55
CA LEU A 114 12.58 -39.89 4.93
C LEU A 114 11.20 -40.26 5.47
N GLU A 115 10.49 -39.32 6.09
CA GLU A 115 9.12 -39.53 6.56
C GLU A 115 8.13 -39.42 5.41
N VAL A 116 7.62 -40.57 4.93
CA VAL A 116 6.43 -40.57 4.07
C VAL A 116 5.27 -39.97 4.87
N PRO A 117 4.60 -38.90 4.38
CA PRO A 117 3.47 -38.32 5.07
C PRO A 117 2.46 -39.41 5.41
N LYS A 118 2.13 -39.54 6.71
CA LYS A 118 1.11 -40.47 7.18
C LYS A 118 -0.21 -40.07 6.53
N ARG A 119 -0.54 -40.69 5.40
CA ARG A 119 -1.90 -40.68 4.86
C ARG A 119 -2.75 -41.23 6.00
N SER A 120 -3.65 -40.42 6.54
CA SER A 120 -4.46 -40.80 7.70
C SER A 120 -5.00 -42.21 7.47
N SER A 121 -4.46 -43.17 8.21
CA SER A 121 -4.88 -44.57 8.18
C SER A 121 -6.20 -44.76 8.93
N ASN A 122 -7.16 -43.86 8.70
CA ASN A 122 -8.58 -44.10 8.96
C ASN A 122 -9.16 -45.10 7.93
N SER A 123 -8.31 -45.94 7.32
CA SER A 123 -8.72 -47.10 6.51
C SER A 123 -8.73 -48.39 7.32
N GLN A 124 -8.27 -48.38 8.58
CA GLN A 124 -8.47 -49.48 9.52
C GLN A 124 -9.84 -49.33 10.18
N GLN A 125 -10.89 -49.55 9.38
CA GLN A 125 -12.24 -50.02 9.71
C GLN A 125 -13.24 -49.46 8.71
N LYS A 126 -13.42 -50.20 7.62
CA LYS A 126 -14.69 -50.79 7.17
C LYS A 126 -14.45 -51.24 5.75
N ASP A 127 -14.84 -52.46 5.46
CA ASP A 127 -15.03 -52.96 4.10
C ASP A 127 -15.65 -51.85 3.26
N GLN A 128 -14.86 -51.26 2.36
CA GLN A 128 -15.36 -50.25 1.45
C GLN A 128 -16.25 -51.01 0.48
N THR A 129 -17.54 -51.08 0.80
CA THR A 129 -18.54 -51.53 -0.16
C THR A 129 -18.36 -50.72 -1.44
N PRO A 130 -18.48 -51.32 -2.63
CA PRO A 130 -18.22 -50.65 -3.91
C PRO A 130 -19.00 -49.35 -4.08
N GLN A 131 -20.11 -49.19 -3.36
CA GLN A 131 -20.95 -48.00 -3.31
C GLN A 131 -20.22 -46.77 -2.75
N THR A 132 -19.40 -46.92 -1.69
CA THR A 132 -18.70 -45.79 -1.06
C THR A 132 -17.57 -45.21 -1.92
N LEU A 133 -16.89 -46.06 -2.69
CA LEU A 133 -15.86 -45.63 -3.64
C LEU A 133 -16.48 -44.90 -4.84
N VAL A 134 -17.61 -45.40 -5.34
CA VAL A 134 -18.39 -44.77 -6.43
C VAL A 134 -18.91 -43.40 -6.01
N GLU A 135 -19.36 -43.24 -4.75
CA GLU A 135 -19.78 -41.95 -4.19
C GLU A 135 -18.62 -40.95 -4.08
N ALA A 136 -17.45 -41.39 -3.60
CA ALA A 136 -16.26 -40.55 -3.54
C ALA A 136 -15.82 -40.08 -4.93
N ASP A 137 -15.88 -40.96 -5.94
CA ASP A 137 -15.59 -40.61 -7.33
C ASP A 137 -16.65 -39.70 -7.94
N ALA A 138 -17.92 -39.87 -7.60
CA ALA A 138 -18.99 -38.97 -8.00
C ALA A 138 -18.77 -37.56 -7.42
N ILE A 139 -18.39 -37.44 -6.14
CA ILE A 139 -18.06 -36.15 -5.51
C ILE A 139 -16.83 -35.52 -6.18
N ARG A 140 -15.80 -36.31 -6.50
CA ARG A 140 -14.61 -35.84 -7.22
C ARG A 140 -15.00 -35.32 -8.61
N LYS A 141 -15.83 -36.05 -9.34
CA LYS A 141 -16.34 -35.65 -10.67
C LYS A 141 -17.20 -34.39 -10.60
N GLN A 142 -18.08 -34.27 -9.59
CA GLN A 142 -18.89 -33.08 -9.37
C GLN A 142 -18.02 -31.85 -9.03
N LYS A 143 -16.98 -32.01 -8.22
CA LYS A 143 -16.03 -30.92 -7.90
C LYS A 143 -15.18 -30.52 -9.11
N ALA A 144 -14.91 -31.46 -10.00
CA ALA A 144 -14.19 -31.25 -11.26
C ALA A 144 -15.09 -30.76 -12.40
N ASP A 145 -16.40 -30.65 -12.18
CA ASP A 145 -17.34 -30.15 -13.19
C ASP A 145 -17.31 -28.60 -13.25
N PRO A 146 -16.88 -28.00 -14.38
CA PRO A 146 -16.81 -26.54 -14.52
C PRO A 146 -18.17 -25.87 -14.42
N LEU A 147 -19.27 -26.52 -14.81
CA LEU A 147 -20.60 -25.92 -14.75
C LEU A 147 -21.08 -25.73 -13.31
N LEU A 148 -20.79 -26.69 -12.44
CA LEU A 148 -21.12 -26.58 -11.01
C LEU A 148 -20.30 -25.46 -10.35
N GLN A 149 -19.04 -25.31 -10.73
CA GLN A 149 -18.20 -24.21 -10.24
C GLN A 149 -18.73 -22.85 -10.69
N MET A 150 -19.15 -22.71 -11.96
CA MET A 150 -19.75 -21.48 -12.48
C MET A 150 -21.04 -21.12 -11.71
N LYS A 151 -21.91 -22.10 -11.45
CA LYS A 151 -23.13 -21.87 -10.67
C LYS A 151 -22.83 -21.37 -9.24
N GLN A 152 -21.83 -21.96 -8.57
CA GLN A 152 -21.41 -21.48 -7.25
C GLN A 152 -20.86 -20.05 -7.29
N VAL A 153 -20.20 -19.67 -8.38
CA VAL A 153 -19.69 -18.32 -8.59
C VAL A 153 -20.84 -17.33 -8.83
N GLU A 154 -21.84 -17.70 -9.63
CA GLU A 154 -23.06 -16.91 -9.82
C GLU A 154 -23.80 -16.67 -8.50
N GLU A 155 -24.01 -17.72 -7.70
CA GLU A 155 -24.63 -17.60 -6.37
C GLU A 155 -23.85 -16.66 -5.45
N LYS A 156 -22.51 -16.67 -5.50
CA LYS A 156 -21.67 -15.71 -4.75
C LYS A 156 -21.89 -14.28 -5.23
N PHE A 157 -21.93 -14.06 -6.55
CA PHE A 157 -22.17 -12.73 -7.11
C PHE A 157 -23.58 -12.20 -6.77
N ASP A 158 -24.59 -13.05 -6.76
CA ASP A 158 -25.94 -12.65 -6.34
C ASP A 158 -26.00 -12.29 -4.86
N ARG A 159 -25.34 -13.05 -3.98
CA ARG A 159 -25.21 -12.68 -2.56
C ARG A 159 -24.54 -11.31 -2.37
N ILE A 160 -23.48 -11.03 -3.14
CA ILE A 160 -22.81 -9.72 -3.11
C ILE A 160 -23.74 -8.62 -3.59
N ARG A 161 -24.49 -8.85 -4.69
CA ARG A 161 -25.45 -7.88 -5.24
C ARG A 161 -26.57 -7.58 -4.25
N GLU A 162 -27.10 -8.59 -3.58
CA GLU A 162 -28.11 -8.45 -2.54
C GLU A 162 -27.58 -7.69 -1.32
N ALA A 163 -26.38 -8.03 -0.84
CA ALA A 163 -25.72 -7.30 0.24
C ALA A 163 -25.55 -5.82 -0.10
N ASN A 164 -25.10 -5.50 -1.33
CA ASN A 164 -24.96 -4.13 -1.80
C ASN A 164 -26.33 -3.41 -1.90
N ARG A 165 -27.38 -4.09 -2.35
CA ARG A 165 -28.75 -3.53 -2.36
C ARG A 165 -29.25 -3.22 -0.95
N VAL A 166 -28.97 -4.10 0.02
CA VAL A 166 -29.33 -3.90 1.43
C VAL A 166 -28.53 -2.75 2.03
N ALA A 167 -27.22 -2.69 1.78
CA ALA A 167 -26.36 -1.60 2.23
C ALA A 167 -26.82 -0.25 1.66
N ALA A 168 -27.09 -0.16 0.35
CA ALA A 168 -27.60 1.05 -0.28
C ALA A 168 -28.97 1.49 0.28
N LYS A 169 -29.85 0.54 0.63
CA LYS A 169 -31.12 0.86 1.32
C LYS A 169 -30.86 1.44 2.71
N LYS A 170 -29.96 0.85 3.49
CA LYS A 170 -29.57 1.35 4.83
C LYS A 170 -28.97 2.75 4.75
N GLU A 171 -28.08 3.00 3.78
CA GLU A 171 -27.49 4.32 3.55
C GLU A 171 -28.55 5.36 3.19
N ARG A 172 -29.51 5.03 2.31
CA ARG A 172 -30.61 5.95 1.98
C ARG A 172 -31.47 6.29 3.20
N VAL A 173 -31.77 5.31 4.04
CA VAL A 173 -32.54 5.53 5.27
C VAL A 173 -31.75 6.41 6.25
N ALA A 174 -30.46 6.14 6.44
CA ALA A 174 -29.59 6.95 7.29
C ALA A 174 -29.46 8.39 6.77
N ALA A 175 -29.27 8.57 5.46
CA ALA A 175 -29.22 9.88 4.82
C ALA A 175 -30.54 10.64 4.95
N ALA A 176 -31.69 9.96 4.81
CA ALA A 176 -33.00 10.56 5.04
C ALA A 176 -33.21 10.98 6.50
N GLN A 177 -32.74 10.18 7.46
CA GLN A 177 -32.79 10.51 8.88
C GLN A 177 -31.93 11.73 9.22
N VAL A 178 -30.71 11.79 8.66
CA VAL A 178 -29.81 12.95 8.80
C VAL A 178 -30.45 14.20 8.16
N ALA A 179 -30.96 14.09 6.94
CA ALA A 179 -31.64 15.20 6.27
C ALA A 179 -32.86 15.70 7.08
N SER A 180 -33.61 14.79 7.69
CA SER A 180 -34.74 15.13 8.57
C SER A 180 -34.30 15.90 9.82
N SER A 181 -33.19 15.52 10.46
CA SER A 181 -32.68 16.23 11.64
C SER A 181 -32.20 17.65 11.36
N TYR A 182 -31.81 17.95 10.12
CA TYR A 182 -31.33 19.26 9.68
C TYR A 182 -32.38 20.04 8.86
N SER A 183 -33.65 19.64 8.92
CA SER A 183 -34.76 20.26 8.18
C SER A 183 -34.92 21.78 8.48
N SER A 184 -34.50 22.25 9.66
CA SER A 184 -34.53 23.67 10.02
C SER A 184 -33.38 24.50 9.43
N LEU A 185 -32.31 23.88 8.92
CA LEU A 185 -31.19 24.58 8.27
C LEU A 185 -31.47 24.92 6.80
N PHE A 186 -32.49 24.30 6.19
CA PHE A 186 -32.89 24.53 4.80
C PHE A 186 -34.42 24.66 4.70
N ALA A 187 -34.98 25.68 5.36
CA ALA A 187 -36.43 25.90 5.41
C ALA A 187 -37.08 26.07 4.03
N ASP A 188 -36.34 26.60 3.04
CA ASP A 188 -36.91 26.96 1.73
C ASP A 188 -36.30 26.25 0.51
N ASP A 189 -35.10 25.66 0.61
CA ASP A 189 -34.36 25.23 -0.60
C ASP A 189 -34.39 23.72 -0.92
N ILE A 190 -34.79 22.85 0.02
CA ILE A 190 -34.83 21.40 -0.24
C ILE A 190 -36.07 20.77 0.40
N LYS A 191 -37.20 20.79 -0.33
CA LYS A 191 -38.36 19.96 0.05
C LYS A 191 -38.01 18.48 -0.14
N PRO A 192 -38.05 17.63 0.90
CA PRO A 192 -37.81 16.21 0.74
C PRO A 192 -38.90 15.58 -0.13
N PRO A 193 -38.57 14.69 -1.08
CA PRO A 193 -39.56 14.02 -1.91
C PRO A 193 -40.35 13.04 -1.04
N GLY A 194 -41.53 13.46 -0.56
CA GLY A 194 -42.39 12.61 0.27
C GLY A 194 -43.60 13.30 0.88
N THR A 195 -43.60 14.61 1.06
CA THR A 195 -44.74 15.33 1.66
C THR A 195 -45.78 15.67 0.59
N LYS A 196 -46.72 14.74 0.32
CA LYS A 196 -47.92 15.03 -0.47
C LYS A 196 -48.77 16.04 0.30
N ARG A 197 -48.84 17.28 -0.18
CA ARG A 197 -50.00 18.14 0.10
C ARG A 197 -51.08 17.76 -0.91
N ASN A 198 -52.28 17.50 -0.42
CA ASN A 198 -53.47 17.38 -1.26
C ASN A 198 -53.72 18.76 -1.88
N SER A 199 -53.27 18.93 -3.12
CA SER A 199 -53.77 19.96 -4.01
C SER A 199 -54.14 19.24 -5.30
N ASP A 200 -55.42 18.87 -5.38
CA ASP A 200 -56.11 18.77 -6.65
C ASP A 200 -55.92 20.11 -7.35
N GLU A 201 -55.00 20.18 -8.31
CA GLU A 201 -55.05 21.02 -9.51
C GLU A 201 -53.96 20.53 -10.47
N LYS A 202 -54.38 19.97 -11.61
CA LYS A 202 -53.49 19.38 -12.61
C LYS A 202 -52.90 20.53 -13.46
N ALA A 203 -51.86 21.18 -12.94
CA ALA A 203 -51.16 22.27 -13.60
C ALA A 203 -50.33 21.79 -14.82
N PRO A 204 -50.21 22.59 -15.89
CA PRO A 204 -49.50 22.24 -17.14
C PRO A 204 -47.98 21.96 -16.98
N ASP A 205 -47.36 22.37 -15.87
CA ASP A 205 -45.91 22.21 -15.62
C ASP A 205 -45.44 20.75 -15.41
N GLU A 206 -46.35 19.85 -15.05
CA GLU A 206 -46.04 18.42 -14.92
C GLU A 206 -45.71 17.76 -16.27
N GLU A 207 -46.36 18.21 -17.36
CA GLU A 207 -46.07 17.69 -18.70
C GLU A 207 -44.70 18.15 -19.19
N ASP A 208 -44.36 19.43 -19.01
CA ASP A 208 -43.08 19.98 -19.43
C ASP A 208 -41.91 19.40 -18.64
N SER A 209 -42.12 19.15 -17.35
CA SER A 209 -41.14 18.43 -16.51
C SER A 209 -40.93 16.98 -16.99
N LYS A 210 -42.01 16.28 -17.40
CA LYS A 210 -41.93 14.95 -18.00
C LYS A 210 -41.25 14.98 -19.38
N ARG A 211 -41.53 16.00 -20.20
CA ARG A 211 -40.90 16.22 -21.51
C ARG A 211 -39.41 16.47 -21.38
N ARG A 212 -38.97 17.36 -20.47
CA ARG A 212 -37.55 17.62 -20.16
C ARG A 212 -36.85 16.38 -19.63
N ARG A 213 -37.51 15.58 -18.80
CA ARG A 213 -36.97 14.30 -18.31
C ARG A 213 -36.82 13.28 -19.44
N LEU A 214 -37.80 13.16 -20.32
CA LEU A 214 -37.73 12.30 -21.51
C LEU A 214 -36.63 12.76 -22.48
N GLU A 215 -36.49 14.06 -22.68
CA GLU A 215 -35.44 14.65 -23.50
C GLU A 215 -34.05 14.35 -22.94
N ARG A 216 -33.89 14.45 -21.61
CA ARG A 216 -32.65 14.03 -20.92
C ARG A 216 -32.34 12.55 -21.16
N LEU A 217 -33.34 11.67 -21.07
CA LEU A 217 -33.16 10.24 -21.34
C LEU A 217 -32.85 9.96 -22.82
N ARG A 218 -33.43 10.72 -23.76
CA ARG A 218 -33.10 10.65 -25.19
C ARG A 218 -31.68 11.12 -25.46
N ALA A 219 -31.26 12.23 -24.85
CA ALA A 219 -29.90 12.74 -24.96
C ALA A 219 -28.88 11.75 -24.39
N GLU A 220 -29.18 11.15 -23.24
CA GLU A 220 -28.35 10.11 -22.64
C GLU A 220 -28.29 8.85 -23.51
N ARG A 221 -29.42 8.40 -24.08
CA ARG A 221 -29.45 7.29 -25.05
C ARG A 221 -28.58 7.61 -26.27
N LEU A 222 -28.74 8.80 -26.86
CA LEU A 222 -27.94 9.23 -28.02
C LEU A 222 -26.44 9.35 -27.67
N ALA A 223 -26.09 9.71 -26.44
CA ALA A 223 -24.70 9.74 -25.98
C ALA A 223 -24.13 8.32 -25.86
N ARG A 224 -24.89 7.36 -25.30
CA ARG A 224 -24.47 5.94 -25.26
C ARG A 224 -24.33 5.36 -26.65
N GLU A 225 -25.31 5.58 -27.51
CA GLU A 225 -25.25 5.11 -28.90
C GLU A 225 -24.08 5.74 -29.66
N ARG A 226 -23.76 7.02 -29.43
CA ARG A 226 -22.57 7.66 -29.99
C ARG A 226 -21.29 7.00 -29.49
N GLY A 227 -21.14 6.82 -28.18
CA GLY A 227 -19.97 6.16 -27.61
C GLY A 227 -19.81 4.69 -28.01
N GLU A 228 -20.92 3.98 -28.28
CA GLU A 228 -20.89 2.62 -28.82
C GLU A 228 -20.53 2.61 -30.31
N ARG A 229 -21.07 3.55 -31.11
CA ARG A 229 -20.68 3.74 -32.51
C ARG A 229 -19.21 4.12 -32.65
N GLU A 230 -18.69 4.99 -31.79
CA GLU A 230 -17.27 5.35 -31.75
C GLU A 230 -16.39 4.15 -31.42
N ARG A 231 -16.77 3.36 -30.40
CA ARG A 231 -16.08 2.10 -30.07
C ARG A 231 -16.09 1.12 -31.24
N ALA A 232 -17.22 0.96 -31.93
CA ALA A 232 -17.32 0.12 -33.11
C ALA A 232 -16.46 0.63 -34.27
N ALA A 233 -16.44 1.96 -34.50
CA ALA A 233 -15.60 2.59 -35.52
C ALA A 233 -14.11 2.35 -35.25
N VAL A 234 -13.66 2.43 -34.00
CA VAL A 234 -12.27 2.12 -33.62
C VAL A 234 -11.93 0.66 -33.96
N VAL A 235 -12.83 -0.28 -33.65
CA VAL A 235 -12.63 -1.71 -33.96
C VAL A 235 -12.57 -1.95 -35.48
N LEU A 236 -13.44 -1.31 -36.26
CA LEU A 236 -13.42 -1.38 -37.74
C LEU A 236 -12.15 -0.78 -38.33
N CYS A 237 -11.71 0.39 -37.86
CA CYS A 237 -10.45 0.98 -38.30
C CYS A 237 -9.25 0.09 -37.95
N LYS A 238 -9.32 -0.63 -36.82
CA LYS A 238 -8.29 -1.61 -36.42
C LYS A 238 -8.28 -2.83 -37.33
N SER A 239 -9.45 -3.38 -37.68
CA SER A 239 -9.55 -4.55 -38.57
C SER A 239 -9.16 -4.23 -40.01
N MET A 240 -9.41 -3.00 -40.48
CA MET A 240 -9.01 -2.52 -41.80
C MET A 240 -7.53 -2.09 -41.89
N GLY A 241 -6.75 -2.20 -40.81
CA GLY A 241 -5.33 -1.81 -40.79
C GLY A 241 -5.09 -0.29 -40.82
N LEU A 242 -6.12 0.53 -40.67
CA LEU A 242 -6.07 2.01 -40.72
C LEU A 242 -5.60 2.66 -39.41
N SER A 243 -5.10 1.87 -38.45
CA SER A 243 -4.70 2.38 -37.13
C SER A 243 -3.57 3.42 -37.18
N SER A 244 -2.67 3.32 -38.17
CA SER A 244 -1.57 4.30 -38.35
C SER A 244 -2.10 5.69 -38.72
N MET A 245 -3.13 5.77 -39.57
CA MET A 245 -3.75 7.04 -39.97
C MET A 245 -4.55 7.68 -38.83
N VAL A 246 -5.24 6.87 -38.02
CA VAL A 246 -5.97 7.35 -36.83
C VAL A 246 -5.00 7.96 -35.81
N ASN A 247 -3.85 7.30 -35.59
CA ASN A 247 -2.82 7.81 -34.67
C ASN A 247 -2.15 9.09 -35.20
N ALA A 248 -1.91 9.19 -36.50
CA ALA A 248 -1.36 10.40 -37.12
C ALA A 248 -2.35 11.59 -37.01
N ALA A 249 -3.65 11.34 -37.21
CA ALA A 249 -4.68 12.36 -37.04
C ALA A 249 -4.82 12.78 -35.56
N ALA A 250 -4.76 11.85 -34.61
CA ALA A 250 -4.76 12.15 -33.18
C ALA A 250 -3.55 13.03 -32.78
N ALA A 251 -2.36 12.70 -33.28
CA ALA A 251 -1.15 13.50 -33.06
C ALA A 251 -1.26 14.92 -33.65
N SER A 252 -1.93 15.09 -34.80
CA SER A 252 -2.20 16.41 -35.37
C SER A 252 -3.14 17.24 -34.50
N ILE A 253 -4.14 16.62 -33.86
CA ILE A 253 -5.08 17.32 -32.96
C ILE A 253 -4.36 17.72 -31.67
N GLU A 254 -3.51 16.86 -31.13
CA GLU A 254 -2.73 17.12 -29.91
C GLU A 254 -1.61 18.15 -30.13
N ALA A 255 -1.04 18.22 -31.34
CA ALA A 255 -0.13 19.30 -31.73
C ALA A 255 -0.81 20.68 -31.80
N THR A 256 -2.11 20.73 -32.09
CA THR A 256 -2.86 22.01 -32.10
C THR A 256 -3.30 22.48 -30.72
N SER A 257 -3.43 21.58 -29.73
CA SER A 257 -3.82 21.92 -28.36
C SER A 257 -2.65 22.36 -27.47
N THR A 258 -1.41 22.09 -27.89
CA THR A 258 -0.18 22.31 -27.12
C THR A 258 0.53 23.64 -27.40
N VAL A 259 -0.04 24.54 -28.21
CA VAL A 259 0.42 25.93 -28.28
C VAL A 259 -0.10 26.68 -27.04
N THR A 260 0.45 26.35 -25.87
CA THR A 260 0.20 27.12 -24.64
C THR A 260 0.98 28.42 -24.71
N ASP A 261 0.28 29.53 -24.99
CA ASP A 261 0.85 30.90 -24.93
C ASP A 261 1.57 31.10 -23.59
N GLU A 262 2.85 31.47 -23.62
CA GLU A 262 3.72 31.64 -22.44
C GLU A 262 3.09 32.56 -21.38
N ARG A 263 2.23 33.48 -21.83
CA ARG A 263 1.48 34.42 -20.98
C ARG A 263 0.40 33.76 -20.13
N ASN A 264 0.08 32.49 -20.36
CA ASN A 264 -0.89 31.69 -19.59
C ASN A 264 -0.21 30.83 -18.51
N LEU A 265 1.13 30.80 -18.45
CA LEU A 265 1.82 30.10 -17.35
C LEU A 265 1.63 30.89 -16.05
N PRO A 266 1.24 30.22 -14.94
CA PRO A 266 1.18 30.86 -13.64
C PRO A 266 2.59 31.23 -13.17
N PHE A 267 2.74 32.40 -12.56
CA PHE A 267 3.98 32.79 -11.91
C PHE A 267 4.14 31.95 -10.64
N ASN A 268 5.26 31.27 -10.45
CA ASN A 268 5.49 30.45 -9.25
C ASN A 268 6.31 31.25 -8.22
N SER A 269 5.62 31.95 -7.31
CA SER A 269 6.28 32.68 -6.23
C SER A 269 6.61 31.75 -5.07
N ALA A 270 7.90 31.61 -4.74
CA ALA A 270 8.37 30.78 -3.62
C ALA A 270 7.97 31.35 -2.23
N PHE A 271 7.64 32.63 -2.15
CA PHE A 271 7.41 33.33 -0.88
C PHE A 271 5.92 33.55 -0.57
N ASN A 272 5.05 33.48 -1.59
CA ASN A 272 3.61 33.60 -1.42
C ASN A 272 2.86 32.99 -2.63
N PRO A 273 2.60 31.67 -2.62
CA PRO A 273 1.95 30.98 -3.74
C PRO A 273 0.49 31.43 -3.92
N GLU A 274 -0.22 31.70 -2.83
CA GLU A 274 -1.63 32.10 -2.86
C GLU A 274 -1.86 33.42 -3.59
N LEU A 275 -1.06 34.46 -3.29
CA LEU A 275 -1.15 35.75 -3.97
C LEU A 275 -0.86 35.62 -5.48
N SER A 276 0.06 34.73 -5.84
CA SER A 276 0.40 34.47 -7.23
C SER A 276 -0.75 33.84 -8.00
N ASN A 277 -1.43 32.87 -7.38
CA ASN A 277 -2.62 32.23 -7.92
C ASN A 277 -3.77 33.23 -8.10
N PHE A 278 -4.08 34.04 -7.07
CA PHE A 278 -5.11 35.07 -7.17
C PHE A 278 -4.83 36.11 -8.26
N ALA A 279 -3.56 36.52 -8.42
CA ALA A 279 -3.17 37.45 -9.48
C ALA A 279 -3.28 36.82 -10.88
N ALA A 280 -2.98 35.53 -11.02
CA ALA A 280 -3.14 34.78 -12.27
C ALA A 280 -4.62 34.63 -12.66
N GLU A 281 -5.47 34.27 -11.69
CA GLU A 281 -6.91 34.13 -11.90
C GLU A 281 -7.56 35.44 -12.33
N ARG A 282 -7.24 36.56 -11.66
CA ARG A 282 -7.74 37.90 -12.02
C ARG A 282 -7.33 38.29 -13.45
N ARG A 283 -6.10 37.97 -13.85
CA ARG A 283 -5.58 38.21 -15.21
C ARG A 283 -6.33 37.38 -16.25
N ASN A 284 -6.61 36.12 -15.95
CA ASN A 284 -7.36 35.22 -16.83
C ASN A 284 -8.81 35.66 -16.97
N ALA A 285 -9.48 36.03 -15.88
CA ALA A 285 -10.85 36.54 -15.90
C ALA A 285 -10.99 37.78 -16.80
N HIS A 286 -10.08 38.75 -16.67
CA HIS A 286 -10.08 39.96 -17.52
C HIS A 286 -9.82 39.65 -19.01
N ARG A 287 -8.99 38.63 -19.31
CA ARG A 287 -8.77 38.16 -20.69
C ARG A 287 -10.02 37.51 -21.27
N GLU A 288 -10.66 36.62 -20.53
CA GLU A 288 -11.90 35.97 -20.95
C GLU A 288 -13.01 36.99 -21.15
N GLU A 289 -13.10 38.01 -20.29
CA GLU A 289 -14.04 39.12 -20.50
C GLU A 289 -13.76 39.89 -21.80
N LYS A 290 -12.49 40.23 -22.08
CA LYS A 290 -12.10 40.86 -23.35
C LYS A 290 -12.40 39.98 -24.57
N LYS A 291 -12.16 38.67 -24.49
CA LYS A 291 -12.53 37.72 -25.55
C LYS A 291 -14.05 37.72 -25.75
N ARG A 292 -14.84 37.57 -24.68
CA ARG A 292 -16.31 37.59 -24.74
C ARG A 292 -16.83 38.89 -25.36
N ARG A 293 -16.26 40.05 -25.00
CA ARG A 293 -16.61 41.34 -25.60
C ARG A 293 -16.29 41.41 -27.10
N ARG A 294 -15.13 40.87 -27.52
CA ARG A 294 -14.75 40.79 -28.94
C ARG A 294 -15.65 39.87 -29.76
N TYR A 295 -16.06 38.73 -29.19
CA TYR A 295 -16.98 37.80 -29.84
C TYR A 295 -18.44 38.26 -29.82
N SER A 296 -18.83 39.13 -28.89
CA SER A 296 -20.16 39.75 -28.84
C SER A 296 -20.37 40.87 -29.86
N HIS A 297 -19.30 41.38 -30.48
CA HIS A 297 -19.34 42.46 -31.49
C HIS A 297 -19.13 41.95 -32.93
N LYS A 298 -19.20 40.63 -33.14
CA LYS A 298 -19.25 39.98 -34.45
C LYS A 298 -20.56 39.21 -34.56
#